data_AF-A0A1I5WTJ8-F1
#
_entry.id   AF-A0A1I5WTJ8-F1
#
_cell.length_a   1.000
_cell.length_b   1.000
_cell.length_c   1.000
_cell.angle_alpha   90.00
_cell.angle_beta   90.00
_cell.angle_gamma   90.00
#
_symmetry.space_group_name_H-M   'P 1'
#
loop_
_entity.id
_entity.type
_entity.pdbx_description
1 polymer ?
#
loop_
_entity_poly.entity_id
_entity_poly.type
_entity_poly.pdbx_seq_one_letter_code
_entity_poly.pdbx_strand_id
1 'polypeptide(L)'
;MADKFDNIILGSGQLYLGLCDNIADLSNLTPEEEAALVNVGAIESGATLEIETDATEIESANMGVIARIPVKTTVTFKTGVMTWNLDNLKFLLDMQTTTNPTTGEKKTVIGAMQKFPEVYLRFVHQKKDGGELIINIYRAQPEGNLALEFAKEDPTVVDYSFIAMPKRGADFLDNNFLEIIETFPQS
;
A
#
# COMPACT_ATOMS: atom_id res chain seq x y z
N MET A 1 -27.24 -7.06 -27.17
CA MET A 1 -26.74 -7.39 -25.83
C MET A 1 -25.23 -7.29 -25.94
N ALA A 2 -24.60 -6.32 -25.28
CA ALA A 2 -23.15 -6.21 -25.28
C ALA A 2 -22.62 -7.18 -24.22
N ASP A 3 -21.77 -8.11 -24.63
CA ASP A 3 -21.04 -9.00 -23.71
C ASP A 3 -20.21 -8.12 -22.78
N LYS A 4 -20.64 -8.03 -21.52
CA LYS A 4 -19.78 -7.61 -20.43
C LYS A 4 -18.68 -8.66 -20.36
N PHE A 5 -17.52 -8.36 -20.91
CA PHE A 5 -16.31 -9.03 -20.45
C PHE A 5 -16.24 -8.73 -18.95
N ASP A 6 -16.50 -9.74 -18.13
CA ASP A 6 -16.10 -9.72 -16.74
C ASP A 6 -14.60 -9.47 -16.76
N ASN A 7 -14.19 -8.24 -16.47
CA ASN A 7 -12.80 -7.83 -16.46
C ASN A 7 -12.10 -8.63 -15.35
N ILE A 8 -11.55 -9.79 -15.71
CA ILE A 8 -10.73 -10.60 -14.84
C ILE A 8 -9.48 -9.75 -14.54
N ILE A 9 -9.46 -9.15 -13.36
CA ILE A 9 -8.31 -8.43 -12.84
C ILE A 9 -7.25 -9.49 -12.50
N LEU A 10 -6.18 -9.56 -13.30
CA LEU A 10 -5.11 -10.53 -13.12
C LEU A 10 -4.01 -9.90 -12.26
N GLY A 11 -3.71 -10.53 -11.12
CA GLY A 11 -3.05 -9.92 -9.95
C GLY A 11 -1.55 -9.57 -10.03
N SER A 12 -1.11 -8.93 -11.11
CA SER A 12 0.19 -8.25 -11.16
C SER A 12 0.04 -6.74 -11.20
N GLY A 13 1.03 -5.99 -10.71
CA GLY A 13 0.99 -4.53 -10.78
C GLY A 13 2.27 -3.89 -10.30
N GLN A 14 2.37 -2.58 -10.46
CA GLN A 14 3.51 -1.79 -10.04
C GLN A 14 3.19 -1.10 -8.72
N LEU A 15 4.10 -1.18 -7.76
CA LEU A 15 3.97 -0.52 -6.48
C LEU A 15 4.85 0.72 -6.42
N TYR A 16 4.26 1.85 -6.04
CA TYR A 16 4.91 3.13 -5.89
C TYR A 16 4.73 3.62 -4.45
N LEU A 17 5.82 4.06 -3.81
CA LEU A 17 5.82 4.60 -2.45
C LEU A 17 6.38 6.01 -2.39
N GLY A 18 5.78 6.85 -1.54
CA GLY A 18 6.26 8.18 -1.19
C GLY A 18 6.17 8.40 0.32
N LEU A 19 7.07 9.19 0.90
CA LEU A 19 6.91 9.61 2.30
C LEU A 19 5.80 10.67 2.36
N CYS A 20 4.83 10.51 3.27
CA CYS A 20 3.72 11.46 3.39
C CYS A 20 4.20 12.89 3.67
N ASP A 21 5.30 13.06 4.41
CA ASP A 21 5.88 14.37 4.72
C ASP A 21 6.37 15.15 3.48
N ASN A 22 6.56 14.47 2.35
CA ASN A 22 6.97 15.07 1.08
C ASN A 22 5.78 15.39 0.15
N ILE A 23 4.54 15.14 0.57
CA ILE A 23 3.35 15.33 -0.25
C ILE A 23 2.45 16.36 0.44
N ALA A 24 2.11 17.44 -0.27
CA ALA A 24 1.31 18.53 0.27
C ALA A 24 -0.17 18.15 0.44
N ASP A 25 -0.74 17.47 -0.54
CA ASP A 25 -2.12 16.97 -0.52
C ASP A 25 -2.17 15.49 -0.92
N LEU A 26 -2.38 14.62 0.06
CA LEU A 26 -2.45 13.18 -0.17
C LEU A 26 -3.64 12.78 -1.05
N SER A 27 -4.69 13.61 -1.14
CA SER A 27 -5.86 13.32 -1.98
C SER A 27 -5.69 13.77 -3.43
N ASN A 28 -4.73 14.65 -3.71
CA ASN A 28 -4.53 15.20 -5.05
C ASN A 28 -3.06 15.58 -5.26
N LEU A 29 -2.26 14.57 -5.61
CA LEU A 29 -0.84 14.74 -5.90
C LEU A 29 -0.67 15.67 -7.10
N THR A 30 0.32 16.56 -7.03
CA THR A 30 0.76 17.27 -8.24
C THR A 30 1.52 16.33 -9.18
N PRO A 31 1.65 16.65 -10.48
CA PRO A 31 2.46 15.85 -11.41
C PRO A 31 3.91 15.64 -10.95
N GLU A 32 4.49 16.63 -10.26
CA GLU A 32 5.83 16.54 -9.70
C GLU A 32 5.89 15.57 -8.51
N GLU A 33 4.89 15.60 -7.62
CA GLU A 33 4.80 14.68 -6.48
C GLU A 33 4.56 13.24 -6.95
N GLU A 34 3.71 13.05 -7.95
CA GLU A 34 3.47 11.75 -8.59
C GLU A 34 4.74 11.18 -9.24
N ALA A 35 5.47 12.01 -9.98
CA ALA A 35 6.74 11.61 -10.59
C ALA A 35 7.86 11.35 -9.56
N ALA A 36 7.76 11.91 -8.37
CA ALA A 36 8.71 11.70 -7.27
C ALA A 36 8.46 10.40 -6.49
N LEU A 37 7.32 9.72 -6.70
CA LEU A 37 7.06 8.42 -6.10
C LEU A 37 8.10 7.39 -6.57
N VAL A 38 8.59 6.60 -5.62
CA VAL A 38 9.59 5.57 -5.91
C VAL A 38 8.87 4.30 -6.33
N ASN A 39 9.11 3.82 -7.55
CA ASN A 39 8.70 2.48 -7.95
C ASN A 39 9.55 1.46 -7.16
N VAL A 40 8.90 0.72 -6.26
CA VAL A 40 9.57 -0.25 -5.39
C VAL A 40 9.58 -1.66 -5.96
N GLY A 41 8.89 -1.90 -7.07
CA GLY A 41 8.94 -3.14 -7.82
C GLY A 41 7.61 -3.50 -8.50
N ALA A 42 7.72 -4.43 -9.44
CA ALA A 42 6.58 -5.15 -9.97
C ALA A 42 6.21 -6.27 -8.99
N ILE A 43 4.95 -6.33 -8.61
CA ILE A 43 4.35 -7.45 -7.91
C ILE A 43 3.81 -8.38 -8.99
N GLU A 44 4.38 -9.59 -9.11
CA GLU A 44 3.95 -10.57 -10.12
C GLU A 44 2.69 -11.33 -9.69
N SER A 45 2.57 -11.60 -8.39
CA SER A 45 1.40 -12.25 -7.78
C SER A 45 1.38 -12.03 -6.26
N GLY A 46 0.22 -12.19 -5.65
CA GLY A 46 0.09 -12.22 -4.19
C GLY A 46 -0.10 -10.87 -3.50
N ALA A 47 -0.27 -9.78 -4.24
CA ALA A 47 -0.77 -8.54 -3.65
C ALA A 47 -2.20 -8.74 -3.12
N THR A 48 -2.46 -8.30 -1.88
CA THR A 48 -3.80 -8.35 -1.29
C THR A 48 -4.14 -7.02 -0.63
N LEU A 49 -5.29 -6.45 -1.01
CA LEU A 49 -5.95 -5.40 -0.26
C LEU A 49 -7.06 -6.03 0.58
N GLU A 50 -6.88 -6.01 1.89
CA GLU A 50 -7.85 -6.52 2.86
C GLU A 50 -8.56 -5.33 3.54
N ILE A 51 -9.89 -5.34 3.51
CA ILE A 51 -10.73 -4.34 4.19
C ILE A 51 -11.65 -5.09 5.14
N GLU A 52 -11.42 -4.94 6.44
CA GLU A 52 -12.20 -5.55 7.50
C GLU A 52 -13.01 -4.48 8.22
N THR A 53 -14.31 -4.73 8.44
CA THR A 53 -15.18 -3.84 9.20
C THR A 53 -15.80 -4.59 10.36
N ASP A 54 -15.35 -4.25 11.57
CA ASP A 54 -15.95 -4.71 12.82
C ASP A 54 -17.25 -3.94 13.05
N ALA A 55 -18.31 -4.65 13.41
CA ALA A 55 -19.62 -4.04 13.67
C ALA A 55 -20.27 -4.65 14.91
N THR A 56 -20.95 -3.80 15.68
CA THR A 56 -21.78 -4.22 16.81
C THR A 56 -23.22 -4.36 16.36
N GLU A 57 -23.85 -5.45 16.78
CA GLU A 57 -25.26 -5.72 16.52
C GLU A 57 -26.12 -5.28 17.69
N ILE A 58 -27.24 -4.64 17.38
CA ILE A 58 -28.28 -4.26 18.35
C ILE A 58 -29.41 -5.26 18.19
N GLU A 59 -29.73 -5.96 19.27
CA GLU A 59 -30.81 -6.95 19.29
C GLU A 59 -32.06 -6.43 20.00
N SER A 60 -33.21 -6.91 19.54
CA SER A 60 -34.50 -6.78 20.20
C SER A 60 -34.96 -8.15 20.69
N ALA A 61 -35.48 -8.20 21.92
CA ALA A 61 -35.88 -9.42 22.61
C ALA A 61 -36.82 -10.33 21.79
N ASN A 62 -37.61 -9.75 20.88
CA ASN A 62 -38.61 -10.48 20.11
C ASN A 62 -38.30 -10.58 18.60
N MET A 63 -37.27 -9.88 18.11
CA MET A 63 -36.98 -9.80 16.67
C MET A 63 -35.53 -10.14 16.30
N GLY A 64 -34.66 -10.41 17.29
CA GLY A 64 -33.24 -10.62 17.04
C GLY A 64 -32.52 -9.32 16.64
N VAL A 65 -31.51 -9.41 15.77
CA VAL A 65 -30.71 -8.24 15.32
C VAL A 65 -31.58 -7.26 14.54
N ILE A 66 -31.72 -6.03 15.06
CA ILE A 66 -32.50 -4.95 14.46
C ILE A 66 -31.63 -3.84 13.87
N ALA A 67 -30.34 -3.77 14.23
CA ALA A 67 -29.39 -2.85 13.63
C ALA A 67 -27.95 -3.38 13.73
N ARG A 68 -27.09 -2.93 12.81
CA ARG A 68 -25.66 -3.25 12.79
C ARG A 68 -24.89 -1.95 12.57
N ILE A 69 -24.00 -1.61 13.50
CA ILE A 69 -23.27 -0.34 13.53
C ILE A 69 -21.78 -0.62 13.36
N PRO A 70 -21.10 -0.07 12.34
CA PRO A 70 -19.66 -0.23 12.18
C PRO A 70 -18.92 0.49 13.31
N VAL A 71 -17.93 -0.18 13.91
CA VAL A 71 -17.12 0.31 15.03
C VAL A 71 -15.70 0.63 14.58
N LYS A 72 -15.13 -0.21 13.73
CA LYS A 72 -13.75 -0.08 13.26
C LYS A 72 -13.64 -0.61 11.85
N THR A 73 -12.93 0.13 11.00
CA THR A 73 -12.48 -0.34 9.70
C THR A 73 -10.97 -0.47 9.74
N THR A 74 -10.45 -1.64 9.41
CA THR A 74 -9.02 -1.89 9.23
C THR A 74 -8.78 -2.14 7.75
N VAL A 75 -7.78 -1.47 7.19
CA VAL A 75 -7.35 -1.67 5.80
C VAL A 75 -5.88 -2.08 5.83
N THR A 76 -5.58 -3.24 5.26
CA THR A 76 -4.22 -3.78 5.17
C THR A 76 -3.87 -4.04 3.71
N PHE A 77 -2.67 -3.64 3.30
CA PHE A 77 -2.12 -3.95 1.99
C PHE A 77 -0.86 -4.80 2.15
N LYS A 78 -0.89 -6.02 1.61
CA LYS A 78 0.27 -6.92 1.56
C LYS A 78 0.79 -6.93 0.13
N THR A 79 2.09 -6.75 -0.03
CA THR A 79 2.72 -6.67 -1.35
C THR A 79 2.90 -8.04 -2.00
N GLY A 80 2.89 -9.10 -1.20
CA GLY A 80 3.36 -10.40 -1.65
C GLY A 80 4.87 -10.36 -1.91
N VAL A 81 5.36 -11.34 -2.66
CA VAL A 81 6.79 -11.52 -2.92
C VAL A 81 7.33 -10.39 -3.80
N MET A 82 8.21 -9.56 -3.23
CA MET A 82 8.95 -8.54 -3.97
C MET A 82 10.45 -8.87 -4.05
N THR A 83 11.09 -8.36 -5.11
CA THR A 83 12.56 -8.41 -5.23
C THR A 83 13.20 -7.49 -4.19
N TRP A 84 14.23 -7.99 -3.51
CA TRP A 84 14.98 -7.25 -2.50
C TRP A 84 15.66 -5.99 -3.07
N ASN A 85 15.44 -4.84 -2.41
CA ASN A 85 16.17 -3.60 -2.68
C ASN A 85 16.41 -2.80 -1.39
N LEU A 86 17.68 -2.60 -1.05
CA LEU A 86 18.13 -1.87 0.15
C LEU A 86 17.62 -0.43 0.23
N ASP A 87 17.37 0.24 -0.90
CA ASP A 87 16.89 1.63 -0.89
C ASP A 87 15.43 1.76 -0.48
N ASN A 88 14.65 0.68 -0.57
CA ASN A 88 13.23 0.67 -0.23
C ASN A 88 12.99 0.58 1.29
N LEU A 89 14.02 0.22 2.06
CA LEU A 89 13.94 0.06 3.52
C LEU A 89 13.51 1.34 4.27
N LYS A 90 13.70 2.53 3.68
CA LYS A 90 13.31 3.83 4.25
C LYS A 90 11.80 3.97 4.42
N PHE A 91 11.04 3.20 3.64
CA PHE A 91 9.59 3.17 3.71
C PHE A 91 9.08 2.24 4.82
N LEU A 92 9.98 1.51 5.49
CA LEU A 92 9.64 0.48 6.46
C LEU A 92 10.24 0.79 7.83
N LEU A 93 11.47 1.29 7.85
CA LEU A 93 12.25 1.47 9.05
C LEU A 93 12.96 2.83 9.02
N ASP A 94 13.20 3.38 10.21
CA ASP A 94 14.10 4.52 10.37
C ASP A 94 15.53 4.09 10.08
N MET A 95 16.09 4.55 8.97
CA MET A 95 17.39 4.09 8.45
C MET A 95 18.26 5.21 7.90
N GLN A 96 19.57 4.98 7.96
CA GLN A 96 20.59 5.81 7.31
C GLN A 96 21.44 4.95 6.38
N THR A 97 21.62 5.37 5.14
CA THR A 97 22.45 4.67 4.15
C THR A 97 23.64 5.53 3.77
N THR A 98 24.83 4.93 3.79
CA THR A 98 26.09 5.54 3.32
C THR A 98 26.71 4.66 2.24
N THR A 99 27.14 5.28 1.13
CA THR A 99 27.86 4.60 0.05
C THR A 99 29.30 5.09 0.02
N ASN A 100 30.26 4.18 0.06
CA ASN A 100 31.67 4.51 -0.13
C ASN A 100 31.99 4.46 -1.64
N PRO A 101 32.26 5.60 -2.29
CA PRO A 101 32.49 5.65 -3.74
C PRO A 101 33.83 5.00 -4.16
N THR A 102 34.75 4.77 -3.21
CA THR A 102 36.05 4.17 -3.49
C THR A 102 36.02 2.65 -3.40
N THR A 103 35.25 2.08 -2.46
CA THR A 103 35.15 0.61 -2.28
C THR A 103 33.89 0.00 -2.90
N GLY A 104 32.90 0.82 -3.25
CA GLY A 104 31.57 0.36 -3.67
C GLY A 104 30.71 -0.21 -2.53
N GLU A 105 31.19 -0.15 -1.30
CA GLU A 105 30.46 -0.63 -0.12
C GLU A 105 29.24 0.27 0.14
N LYS A 106 28.06 -0.36 0.22
CA LYS A 106 26.83 0.28 0.67
C LYS A 106 26.50 -0.24 2.06
N LYS A 107 26.47 0.67 3.03
CA LYS A 107 26.16 0.36 4.43
C LYS A 107 24.84 1.04 4.81
N THR A 108 23.90 0.24 5.31
CA THR A 108 22.64 0.73 5.86
C THR A 108 22.61 0.42 7.36
N VAL A 109 22.35 1.45 8.17
CA VAL A 109 22.21 1.35 9.63
C VAL A 109 20.76 1.59 9.99
N ILE A 110 20.19 0.68 10.77
CA ILE A 110 18.81 0.74 11.26
C ILE A 110 18.87 1.22 12.72
N GLY A 111 18.17 2.31 13.02
CA GLY A 111 18.13 2.91 14.36
C GLY A 111 17.23 2.14 15.34
N ALA A 112 17.30 2.49 16.63
CA ALA A 112 16.50 1.87 17.70
C ALA A 112 15.01 2.31 17.77
N MET A 113 14.51 2.99 16.72
CA MET A 113 13.16 3.53 16.51
C MET A 113 12.55 4.46 17.58
N GLN A 114 11.96 5.57 17.13
CA GLN A 114 10.93 6.32 17.88
C GLN A 114 9.55 6.39 17.17
N LYS A 115 9.46 6.13 15.86
CA LYS A 115 8.18 6.15 15.10
C LYS A 115 8.28 5.37 13.78
N PHE A 116 7.20 4.70 13.35
CA PHE A 116 7.09 4.13 11.99
C PHE A 116 6.93 5.23 10.93
N PRO A 117 7.59 5.12 9.77
CA PRO A 117 7.40 6.05 8.66
C PRO A 117 5.95 6.03 8.17
N GLU A 118 5.41 7.19 7.84
CA GLU A 118 4.10 7.35 7.20
C GLU A 118 4.32 7.45 5.68
N VAL A 119 3.73 6.52 4.93
CA VAL A 119 3.92 6.41 3.47
C VAL A 119 2.60 6.53 2.72
N TYR A 120 2.64 7.20 1.58
CA TYR A 120 1.62 7.13 0.53
C TYR A 120 1.95 5.92 -0.35
N LEU A 121 0.93 5.12 -0.66
CA LEU A 121 1.08 3.92 -1.47
C LEU A 121 0.17 3.99 -2.69
N ARG A 122 0.75 3.80 -3.87
CA ARG A 122 0.02 3.68 -5.13
C ARG A 122 0.33 2.34 -5.77
N PHE A 123 -0.70 1.51 -5.93
CA PHE A 123 -0.63 0.28 -6.71
C PHE A 123 -1.32 0.49 -8.05
N VAL A 124 -0.63 0.18 -9.14
CA VAL A 124 -1.12 0.33 -10.51
C VAL A 124 -1.15 -1.02 -11.19
N HIS A 125 -2.35 -1.51 -11.48
CA HIS A 125 -2.58 -2.70 -12.30
C HIS A 125 -2.98 -2.30 -13.72
N GLN A 126 -2.24 -2.82 -14.70
CA GLN A 126 -2.54 -2.64 -16.12
C GLN A 126 -3.48 -3.74 -16.59
N LYS A 127 -4.66 -3.38 -17.09
CA LYS A 127 -5.62 -4.36 -17.57
C LYS A 127 -5.22 -4.87 -18.96
N LYS A 128 -5.58 -6.12 -19.27
CA LYS A 128 -5.26 -6.75 -20.56
C LYS A 128 -5.96 -6.11 -21.75
N ASP A 129 -7.18 -5.64 -21.55
CA ASP A 129 -8.04 -5.00 -22.56
C ASP A 129 -7.73 -3.50 -22.74
N GLY A 130 -6.84 -2.95 -21.92
CA GLY A 130 -6.51 -1.54 -21.86
C GLY A 130 -7.17 -0.82 -20.69
N GLY A 131 -6.60 0.30 -20.27
CA GLY A 131 -6.98 0.97 -19.03
C GLY A 131 -6.28 0.38 -17.81
N GLU A 132 -6.51 1.01 -16.66
CA GLU A 132 -5.75 0.80 -15.43
C GLU A 132 -6.70 0.69 -14.23
N LEU A 133 -6.30 -0.12 -13.25
CA LEU A 133 -6.83 -0.07 -11.90
C LEU A 133 -5.74 0.53 -11.01
N ILE A 134 -6.03 1.68 -10.41
CA ILE A 134 -5.15 2.37 -9.49
C ILE A 134 -5.76 2.31 -8.10
N ILE A 135 -4.97 1.90 -7.12
CA ILE A 135 -5.33 1.93 -5.70
C ILE A 135 -4.36 2.89 -5.02
N ASN A 136 -4.88 4.00 -4.50
CA ASN A 136 -4.10 4.95 -3.71
C ASN A 136 -4.50 4.82 -2.25
N ILE A 137 -3.56 4.42 -1.40
CA ILE A 137 -3.70 4.47 0.05
C ILE A 137 -3.02 5.76 0.52
N TYR A 138 -3.81 6.69 1.02
CA TYR A 138 -3.35 8.05 1.30
C TYR A 138 -2.26 8.10 2.37
N ARG A 139 -2.40 7.25 3.40
CA ARG A 139 -1.41 7.11 4.45
C ARG A 139 -1.40 5.68 4.95
N ALA A 140 -0.22 5.09 5.06
CA ALA A 140 -0.01 3.78 5.64
C ALA A 140 1.27 3.73 6.47
N GLN A 141 1.34 2.76 7.38
CA GLN A 141 2.54 2.46 8.16
C GLN A 141 2.87 0.96 8.01
N PRO A 142 4.15 0.58 8.01
CA PRO A 142 4.55 -0.82 8.02
C PRO A 142 4.06 -1.52 9.30
N GLU A 143 3.62 -2.77 9.20
CA GLU A 143 3.18 -3.57 10.37
C GLU A 143 4.34 -3.99 11.29
N GLY A 144 5.58 -3.67 10.91
CA GLY A 144 6.74 -3.71 11.81
C GLY A 144 7.54 -5.02 11.81
N ASN A 145 7.17 -6.00 10.99
CA ASN A 145 7.99 -7.20 10.79
C ASN A 145 8.68 -7.17 9.43
N LEU A 146 10.01 -7.19 9.42
CA LEU A 146 10.83 -7.41 8.23
C LEU A 146 11.71 -8.63 8.48
N ALA A 147 11.48 -9.70 7.74
CA ALA A 147 12.29 -10.90 7.78
C ALA A 147 13.05 -11.06 6.45
N LEU A 148 14.36 -11.27 6.52
CA LEU A 148 15.20 -11.59 5.37
C LEU A 148 15.70 -13.01 5.51
N GLU A 149 15.25 -13.89 4.63
CA GLU A 149 15.74 -15.25 4.54
C GLU A 149 16.85 -15.36 3.49
N PHE A 150 17.97 -15.96 3.88
CA PHE A 150 19.12 -16.23 3.00
C PHE A 150 19.21 -17.73 2.76
N ALA A 151 18.36 -18.21 1.85
CA ALA A 151 18.37 -19.59 1.40
C ALA A 151 19.49 -19.83 0.37
N LYS A 152 19.95 -21.08 0.25
CA LYS A 152 21.03 -21.46 -0.67
C LYS A 152 20.58 -21.47 -2.14
N GLU A 153 19.30 -21.78 -2.39
CA GLU A 153 18.76 -22.05 -3.72
C GLU A 153 17.66 -21.05 -4.11
N ASP A 154 17.03 -20.38 -3.14
CA ASP A 154 15.97 -19.40 -3.37
C ASP A 154 16.50 -17.96 -3.28
N PRO A 155 16.02 -17.05 -4.15
CA PRO A 155 16.34 -15.63 -4.04
C PRO A 155 15.80 -15.06 -2.72
N THR A 156 16.51 -14.09 -2.11
CA THR A 156 15.99 -13.36 -0.96
C THR A 156 14.74 -12.58 -1.37
N VAL A 157 13.60 -13.06 -0.88
CA VAL A 157 12.29 -12.45 -1.06
C VAL A 157 11.93 -11.61 0.16
N VAL A 158 11.18 -10.54 -0.07
CA VAL A 158 10.59 -9.78 1.02
C VAL A 158 9.12 -9.53 0.74
N ASP A 159 8.31 -9.80 1.77
CA ASP A 159 6.90 -9.46 1.80
C ASP A 159 6.70 -8.28 2.76
N TYR A 160 6.09 -7.22 2.25
CA TYR A 160 5.81 -6.02 3.01
C TYR A 160 4.31 -5.96 3.30
N SER A 161 3.97 -5.67 4.55
CA SER A 161 2.60 -5.45 4.99
C SER A 161 2.45 -4.05 5.56
N PHE A 162 1.44 -3.33 5.09
CA PHE A 162 1.14 -1.97 5.48
C PHE A 162 -0.28 -1.88 6.02
N ILE A 163 -0.45 -1.21 7.15
CA ILE A 163 -1.75 -0.85 7.70
C ILE A 163 -2.07 0.59 7.32
N ALA A 164 -3.23 0.82 6.70
CA ALA A 164 -3.66 2.15 6.32
C ALA A 164 -4.12 2.95 7.55
N MET A 165 -3.88 4.24 7.48
CA MET A 165 -4.26 5.22 8.49
C MET A 165 -5.16 6.27 7.83
N PRO A 166 -6.21 6.76 8.51
CA PRO A 166 -7.14 7.71 7.92
C PRO A 166 -6.42 9.00 7.58
N LYS A 167 -6.60 9.59 6.38
CA LYS A 167 -5.95 10.87 6.02
C LYS A 167 -6.20 11.94 7.09
N ARG A 168 -5.23 12.85 7.29
CA ARG A 168 -5.40 13.95 8.25
C ARG A 168 -6.29 15.02 7.62
N GLY A 169 -7.59 14.95 7.88
CA GLY A 169 -8.57 15.94 7.44
C GLY A 169 -9.17 16.72 8.62
N ALA A 170 -9.72 17.91 8.33
CA ALA A 170 -10.44 18.70 9.32
C ALA A 170 -11.86 18.16 9.60
N ASP A 171 -12.44 17.43 8.63
CA ASP A 171 -13.80 16.89 8.71
C ASP A 171 -13.84 15.39 9.01
N PHE A 172 -14.79 14.98 9.85
CA PHE A 172 -15.01 13.57 10.21
C PHE A 172 -15.35 12.69 8.99
N LEU A 173 -15.96 13.28 7.96
CA LEU A 173 -16.29 12.63 6.68
C LEU A 173 -15.07 12.49 5.75
N ASP A 174 -13.95 13.13 6.10
CA ASP A 174 -12.71 13.14 5.32
C ASP A 174 -11.68 12.14 5.87
N ASN A 175 -12.07 11.15 6.67
CA ASN A 175 -11.19 10.10 7.19
C ASN A 175 -11.01 8.93 6.22
N ASN A 176 -10.95 9.21 4.92
CA ASN A 176 -10.76 8.17 3.92
C ASN A 176 -9.38 7.53 4.06
N PHE A 177 -9.33 6.21 3.92
CA PHE A 177 -8.07 5.45 3.93
C PHE A 177 -7.45 5.39 2.53
N LEU A 178 -8.30 5.19 1.52
CA LEU A 178 -7.90 4.92 0.15
C LEU A 178 -8.94 5.40 -0.86
N GLU A 179 -8.52 5.46 -2.12
CA GLU A 179 -9.38 5.53 -3.30
C GLU A 179 -9.01 4.42 -4.29
N ILE A 180 -10.00 4.02 -5.08
CA ILE A 180 -9.83 3.09 -6.19
C ILE A 180 -10.30 3.82 -7.45
N ILE A 181 -9.39 3.95 -8.41
CA ILE A 181 -9.64 4.61 -9.69
C ILE A 181 -9.54 3.53 -10.77
N GLU A 182 -10.59 3.40 -11.57
CA GLU A 182 -10.63 2.43 -12.65
C GLU A 182 -10.87 3.17 -13.97
N THR A 183 -9.94 3.01 -14.92
CA THR A 183 -10.07 3.55 -16.27
C THR A 183 -10.39 2.42 -17.26
N PHE A 184 -11.09 2.77 -18.33
CA PHE A 184 -11.48 1.86 -19.41
C PHE A 184 -10.90 2.35 -20.74
N PRO A 185 -10.67 1.45 -21.71
CA PRO A 185 -10.26 1.84 -23.05
C PRO A 185 -11.26 2.83 -23.64
N GLN A 186 -10.78 3.93 -24.23
CA GLN A 186 -11.63 4.82 -25.01
C GLN A 186 -12.02 4.08 -26.30
N SER A 187 -13.32 3.90 -26.51
CA SER A 187 -13.92 3.25 -27.69
C SER A 187 -13.73 4.05 -28.97
#